data_AF-A0A1Y0MZG3-F1
#
_entry.id   AF-A0A1Y0MZG3-F1
#
_cell.length_a   1.000
_cell.length_b   1.000
_cell.length_c   1.000
_cell.angle_alpha   90.00
_cell.angle_beta   90.00
_cell.angle_gamma   90.00
#
_symmetry.space_group_name_H-M   'P 1'
#
loop_
_entity.id
_entity.type
_entity.pdbx_description
1 polymer ?
#
loop_
_entity_poly.entity_id
_entity_poly.type
_entity_poly.pdbx_seq_one_letter_code
_entity_poly.pdbx_strand_id
1 'polypeptide(L)'
;MEAKNSYKCFNENKSIEELKYNMLQFKTRIEEEIIEYKFYKNLLEASIYKSKTINLFENLEKYKKGINATEKEALELLKEINLHSNSITNKIECQDLFCDNFFIKGHDKLEEKTQKFFIECTSFKIQLFQYLESVLKG
;
A
#
# COMPACT_ATOMS: atom_id res chain seq x y z
N MET A 1 21.99 8.96 -14.70
CA MET A 1 20.59 9.36 -14.94
C MET A 1 19.75 8.18 -14.47
N GLU A 2 19.28 8.22 -13.23
CA GLU A 2 18.39 7.18 -12.72
C GLU A 2 17.10 7.22 -13.54
N ALA A 3 16.75 6.09 -14.17
CA ALA A 3 15.48 5.98 -14.85
C ALA A 3 14.37 6.23 -13.82
N LYS A 4 13.67 7.37 -13.93
CA LYS A 4 12.39 7.53 -13.25
C LYS A 4 11.48 6.45 -13.82
N ASN A 5 11.32 5.35 -13.11
CA ASN A 5 10.28 4.36 -13.39
C ASN A 5 8.93 5.04 -13.14
N SER A 6 8.47 5.81 -14.13
CA SER A 6 7.10 6.29 -14.16
C SER A 6 6.20 5.08 -14.24
N TYR A 7 5.21 5.01 -13.37
CA TYR A 7 4.16 4.00 -13.48
C TYR A 7 3.56 4.04 -14.89
N LYS A 8 3.42 2.86 -15.50
CA LYS A 8 2.80 2.69 -16.82
C LYS A 8 1.57 1.81 -16.64
N CYS A 9 0.41 2.33 -16.99
CA CYS A 9 -0.82 1.57 -17.12
C CYS A 9 -1.09 1.24 -18.58
N PHE A 10 -1.79 0.13 -18.81
CA PHE A 10 -2.23 -0.32 -20.13
C PHE A 10 -3.71 -0.69 -20.05
N ASN A 11 -4.54 0.27 -19.62
CA ASN A 11 -5.94 0.03 -19.30
C ASN A 11 -6.90 0.36 -20.45
N GLU A 12 -6.41 1.03 -21.50
CA GLU A 12 -7.21 1.42 -22.67
C GLU A 12 -7.87 0.23 -23.38
N ASN A 13 -7.23 -0.96 -23.34
CA ASN A 13 -7.71 -2.17 -23.99
C ASN A 13 -8.28 -3.21 -23.01
N LYS A 14 -8.32 -2.91 -21.70
CA LYS A 14 -8.81 -3.85 -20.69
C LYS A 14 -10.33 -3.84 -20.64
N SER A 15 -10.92 -5.02 -20.45
CA SER A 15 -12.33 -5.17 -20.13
C SER A 15 -12.64 -4.59 -18.74
N ILE A 16 -13.91 -4.25 -18.50
CA ILE A 16 -14.34 -3.73 -17.20
C ILE A 16 -14.10 -4.77 -16.09
N GLU A 17 -14.23 -6.06 -16.40
CA GLU A 17 -13.91 -7.17 -15.50
C GLU A 17 -12.42 -7.24 -15.16
N GLU A 18 -11.53 -7.01 -16.13
CA GLU A 18 -10.09 -6.93 -15.89
C GLU A 18 -9.75 -5.74 -14.99
N LEU A 19 -10.39 -4.59 -15.20
CA LEU A 19 -10.26 -3.43 -14.32
C LEU A 19 -10.76 -3.73 -12.90
N LYS A 20 -11.90 -4.41 -12.77
CA LYS A 20 -12.45 -4.86 -11.47
C LYS A 20 -11.50 -5.80 -10.76
N TYR A 21 -10.93 -6.75 -11.49
CA TYR A 21 -9.99 -7.72 -10.96
C TYR A 21 -8.72 -7.04 -10.42
N ASN A 22 -8.16 -6.06 -11.13
CA ASN A 22 -6.98 -5.31 -10.64
C ASN A 22 -7.28 -4.57 -9.33
N MET A 23 -8.45 -3.93 -9.23
CA MET A 23 -8.87 -3.26 -7.99
C MET A 23 -9.04 -4.23 -6.84
N LEU A 24 -9.55 -5.44 -7.10
CA LEU A 24 -9.62 -6.49 -6.08
C LEU A 24 -8.23 -6.92 -5.60
N GLN A 25 -7.27 -7.10 -6.52
CA GLN A 25 -5.89 -7.44 -6.14
C GLN A 25 -5.25 -6.36 -5.26
N PHE A 26 -5.43 -5.09 -5.62
CA PHE A 26 -4.94 -3.98 -4.81
C PHE A 26 -5.61 -3.90 -3.44
N LYS A 27 -6.93 -4.10 -3.39
CA LYS A 27 -7.66 -4.19 -2.13
C LYS A 27 -7.08 -5.26 -1.22
N THR A 28 -6.97 -6.49 -1.71
CA THR A 28 -6.45 -7.62 -0.92
C THR A 28 -5.04 -7.35 -0.42
N ARG A 29 -4.17 -6.80 -1.26
CA ARG A 29 -2.80 -6.47 -0.87
C ARG A 29 -2.73 -5.33 0.15
N ILE A 30 -3.59 -4.31 0.07
CA ILE A 30 -3.65 -3.25 1.09
C ILE A 30 -4.16 -3.80 2.43
N GLU A 31 -5.15 -4.69 2.41
CA GLU A 31 -5.63 -5.37 3.61
C GLU A 31 -4.53 -6.21 4.27
N GLU A 32 -3.73 -6.91 3.46
CA GLU A 32 -2.52 -7.61 3.91
C GLU A 32 -1.51 -6.66 4.56
N GLU A 33 -1.16 -5.55 3.89
CA GLU A 33 -0.23 -4.55 4.43
C GLU A 33 -0.73 -4.01 5.79
N ILE A 34 -2.03 -3.72 5.94
CA ILE A 34 -2.60 -3.25 7.22
C ILE A 34 -2.38 -4.30 8.33
N ILE A 35 -2.61 -5.58 8.04
CA ILE A 35 -2.40 -6.67 9.01
C ILE A 35 -0.92 -6.78 9.36
N GLU A 36 -0.05 -6.72 8.35
CA GLU A 36 1.39 -6.82 8.51
C GLU A 36 1.97 -5.66 9.34
N TYR A 37 1.54 -4.42 9.08
CA TYR A 37 1.94 -3.25 9.85
C TYR A 37 1.49 -3.29 11.32
N LYS A 38 0.29 -3.85 11.59
CA LYS A 38 -0.16 -4.13 12.97
C LYS A 38 0.75 -5.15 13.66
N PHE A 39 1.16 -6.19 12.94
CA PHE A 39 2.12 -7.16 13.46
C PHE A 39 3.47 -6.50 13.79
N TYR A 40 4.00 -5.64 12.92
CA TYR A 40 5.25 -4.93 13.19
C TYR A 40 5.16 -3.99 14.39
N LYS A 41 4.04 -3.33 14.60
CA LYS A 41 3.82 -2.49 15.78
C LYS A 41 3.94 -3.32 17.06
N ASN A 42 3.31 -4.50 17.09
CA ASN A 42 3.41 -5.43 18.21
C ASN A 42 4.87 -5.94 18.37
N LEU A 43 5.55 -6.21 17.26
CA LEU A 43 6.95 -6.62 17.27
C LEU A 43 7.82 -5.54 17.91
N LEU A 44 7.65 -4.27 17.55
CA LEU A 44 8.38 -3.13 18.14
C LEU A 44 8.16 -2.95 19.65
N GLU A 45 7.10 -3.54 20.20
CA GLU A 45 6.77 -3.51 21.64
C GLU A 45 7.29 -4.73 22.40
N ALA A 46 7.76 -5.76 21.69
CA ALA A 46 8.27 -6.97 22.31
C ALA A 46 9.59 -6.73 23.07
N SER A 47 9.78 -7.44 24.18
CA SER A 47 10.97 -7.35 25.05
C SER A 47 12.19 -8.13 24.52
N ILE A 48 12.34 -8.18 23.19
CA ILE A 48 13.33 -9.00 22.46
C ILE A 48 14.58 -8.22 22.03
N TYR A 49 14.70 -6.95 22.42
CA TYR A 49 15.76 -6.04 21.96
C TYR A 49 16.91 -5.86 22.95
N LYS A 50 18.13 -5.72 22.44
CA LYS A 50 19.36 -5.46 23.22
C LYS A 50 19.24 -4.15 23.99
N SER A 51 19.14 -4.20 25.32
CA SER A 51 18.89 -3.02 26.17
C SER A 51 20.04 -1.99 26.18
N LYS A 52 21.24 -2.36 25.76
CA LYS A 52 22.42 -1.48 25.68
C LYS A 52 22.58 -0.77 24.33
N THR A 53 21.65 -0.96 23.40
CA THR A 53 21.70 -0.28 22.10
C THR A 53 21.42 1.22 22.28
N ILE A 54 22.34 2.04 21.78
CA ILE A 54 22.22 3.50 21.79
C ILE A 54 20.96 3.92 21.01
N ASN A 55 20.18 4.83 21.58
CA ASN A 55 18.97 5.41 20.97
C ASN A 55 17.90 4.38 20.57
N LEU A 56 17.90 3.18 21.20
CA LEU A 56 16.97 2.10 20.86
C LEU A 56 15.51 2.56 20.90
N PHE A 57 15.08 3.13 22.03
CA PHE A 57 13.69 3.54 22.24
C PHE A 57 13.27 4.65 21.26
N GLU A 58 14.14 5.61 21.01
CA GLU A 58 13.89 6.72 20.09
C GLU A 58 13.69 6.21 18.65
N ASN A 59 14.53 5.28 18.21
CA ASN A 59 14.43 4.65 16.90
C ASN A 59 13.18 3.76 16.78
N LEU A 60 12.89 2.93 17.80
CA LEU A 60 11.65 2.12 17.81
C LEU A 60 10.41 3.02 17.71
N GLU A 61 10.40 4.13 18.45
CA GLU A 61 9.29 5.09 18.43
C GLU A 61 9.17 5.83 17.09
N LYS A 62 10.30 6.13 16.43
CA LYS A 62 10.30 6.64 15.04
C LYS A 62 9.64 5.65 14.08
N TYR A 63 9.98 4.36 14.18
CA TYR A 63 9.33 3.34 13.35
C TYR A 63 7.84 3.20 13.67
N LYS A 64 7.42 3.21 14.94
CA LYS A 64 5.99 3.19 15.28
C LYS A 64 5.21 4.36 14.69
N LYS A 65 5.78 5.57 14.70
CA LYS A 65 5.17 6.74 14.04
C LYS A 65 5.03 6.52 12.53
N GLY A 66 6.07 5.96 11.88
CA GLY A 66 6.03 5.58 10.48
C GLY A 66 4.90 4.57 10.19
N ILE A 67 4.80 3.51 10.99
CA ILE A 67 3.75 2.50 10.88
C ILE A 67 2.35 3.13 10.97
N ASN A 68 2.11 3.98 11.97
CA ASN A 68 0.80 4.63 12.12
C ASN A 68 0.46 5.55 10.93
N ALA A 69 1.46 6.22 10.35
CA ALA A 69 1.26 7.05 9.16
C ALA A 69 0.91 6.20 7.94
N THR A 70 1.64 5.10 7.71
CA THR A 70 1.37 4.17 6.61
C THR A 70 0.01 3.48 6.77
N GLU A 71 -0.38 3.08 7.98
CA GLU A 71 -1.71 2.49 8.24
C GLU A 71 -2.84 3.49 7.91
N LYS A 72 -2.68 4.76 8.26
CA LYS A 72 -3.66 5.80 7.92
C LYS A 72 -3.79 5.95 6.41
N GLU A 73 -2.68 6.02 5.69
CA GLU A 73 -2.68 6.12 4.24
C GLU A 73 -3.29 4.88 3.57
N ALA A 74 -2.97 3.68 4.09
CA ALA A 74 -3.54 2.42 3.63
C ALA A 74 -5.08 2.42 3.74
N LEU A 75 -5.62 2.89 4.87
CA LEU A 75 -7.07 2.98 5.10
C LEU A 75 -7.75 3.99 4.16
N GLU A 76 -7.10 5.13 3.91
CA GLU A 76 -7.59 6.13 2.95
C GLU A 76 -7.61 5.56 1.53
N LEU A 77 -6.54 4.89 1.12
CA LEU A 77 -6.43 4.27 -0.20
C LEU A 77 -7.42 3.10 -0.37
N LEU A 78 -7.62 2.28 0.67
CA LEU A 78 -8.61 1.21 0.69
C LEU A 78 -10.02 1.77 0.50
N LYS A 79 -10.33 2.91 1.11
CA LYS A 79 -11.62 3.59 0.90
C LYS A 79 -11.79 4.03 -0.55
N GLU A 80 -10.76 4.64 -1.15
CA GLU A 80 -10.77 5.04 -2.56
C GLU A 80 -10.98 3.85 -3.51
N ILE A 81 -10.28 2.73 -3.28
CA ILE A 81 -10.43 1.49 -4.06
C ILE A 81 -11.83 0.90 -3.94
N ASN A 82 -12.39 0.86 -2.74
CA ASN A 82 -13.75 0.35 -2.55
C ASN A 82 -14.78 1.24 -3.26
N LEU A 83 -14.65 2.57 -3.19
CA LEU A 83 -15.52 3.49 -3.91
C LEU A 83 -15.42 3.28 -5.43
N HIS A 84 -14.21 3.18 -5.98
CA HIS A 84 -14.00 2.95 -7.41
C HIS A 84 -14.51 1.57 -7.86
N SER A 85 -14.33 0.52 -7.04
CA SER A 85 -14.85 -0.83 -7.32
C SER A 85 -16.37 -0.89 -7.36
N ASN A 86 -17.04 -0.09 -6.52
CA ASN A 86 -18.49 0.06 -6.57
C ASN A 86 -18.92 0.80 -7.86
N SER A 87 -18.20 1.85 -8.25
CA SER A 87 -18.45 2.53 -9.53
C SER A 87 -18.27 1.62 -10.75
N ILE A 88 -17.27 0.73 -10.73
CA ILE A 88 -17.10 -0.31 -11.76
C ILE A 88 -18.31 -1.23 -11.82
N THR A 89 -18.79 -1.70 -10.67
CA THR A 89 -19.94 -2.63 -10.61
C THR A 89 -21.21 -1.98 -11.19
N ASN A 90 -21.48 -0.72 -10.84
CA ASN A 90 -22.61 0.02 -11.41
C ASN A 90 -22.49 0.16 -12.95
N LYS A 91 -21.29 0.37 -13.49
CA LYS A 91 -21.06 0.45 -14.94
C LYS A 91 -21.34 -0.87 -15.66
N ILE A 92 -20.98 -2.01 -15.05
CA ILE A 92 -21.29 -3.35 -15.59
C ILE A 92 -22.81 -3.54 -15.67
N GLU A 93 -23.54 -3.17 -14.60
CA GLU A 93 -25.00 -3.33 -14.52
C GLU A 93 -25.75 -2.48 -15.56
N CYS A 94 -25.26 -1.27 -15.86
CA CYS A 94 -25.89 -0.37 -16.82
C CYS A 94 -25.56 -0.67 -18.30
N GLN A 95 -24.72 -1.66 -18.61
CA GLN A 95 -24.23 -1.97 -19.97
C GLN A 95 -23.64 -0.75 -20.70
N ASP A 96 -23.12 0.23 -19.95
CA ASP A 96 -22.53 1.45 -20.47
C ASP A 96 -21.08 1.15 -20.88
N LEU A 97 -20.95 0.39 -21.97
CA LEU A 97 -19.74 -0.29 -22.44
C LEU A 97 -18.69 0.66 -23.03
N PHE A 98 -18.99 1.95 -23.16
CA PHE A 98 -17.99 2.95 -23.47
C PHE A 98 -17.33 3.42 -22.18
N CYS A 99 -16.16 2.87 -21.89
CA CYS A 99 -15.25 3.43 -20.90
C CYS A 99 -14.90 4.86 -21.32
N ASP A 100 -15.66 5.83 -20.79
CA ASP A 100 -15.33 7.24 -20.91
C ASP A 100 -13.84 7.43 -20.57
N ASN A 101 -13.11 8.15 -21.41
CA ASN A 101 -11.69 8.45 -21.19
C ASN A 101 -11.44 9.03 -19.78
N PHE A 102 -12.44 9.71 -19.21
CA PHE A 102 -12.42 10.18 -17.83
C PHE A 102 -12.38 9.05 -16.79
N PHE A 103 -13.16 7.99 -16.98
CA PHE A 103 -13.19 6.83 -16.09
C PHE A 103 -11.84 6.09 -16.10
N ILE A 104 -11.28 5.83 -17.29
CA ILE A 104 -9.97 5.17 -17.43
C ILE A 104 -8.87 6.02 -16.77
N LYS A 105 -8.86 7.33 -17.00
CA LYS A 105 -7.90 8.24 -16.33
C LYS A 105 -8.02 8.21 -14.80
N GLY A 106 -9.25 8.13 -14.27
CA GLY A 106 -9.50 7.99 -12.84
C GLY A 106 -8.95 6.66 -12.30
N HIS A 107 -9.18 5.58 -13.04
CA HIS A 107 -8.63 4.26 -12.74
C HIS A 107 -7.09 4.28 -12.73
N ASP A 108 -6.47 4.78 -13.80
CA ASP A 108 -5.01 4.89 -13.96
C ASP A 108 -4.35 5.66 -12.81
N LYS A 109 -4.95 6.80 -12.42
CA LYS A 109 -4.45 7.62 -11.31
C LYS A 109 -4.52 6.88 -9.98
N LEU A 110 -5.57 6.11 -9.76
CA LEU A 110 -5.70 5.29 -8.55
C LEU A 110 -4.68 4.16 -8.55
N GLU A 111 -4.48 3.45 -9.68
CA GLU A 111 -3.45 2.42 -9.79
C GLU A 111 -2.05 3.01 -9.53
N GLU A 112 -1.73 4.17 -10.11
CA GLU A 112 -0.47 4.86 -9.90
C GLU A 112 -0.24 5.18 -8.42
N LYS A 113 -1.26 5.77 -7.76
CA LYS A 113 -1.21 6.10 -6.34
C LYS A 113 -0.97 4.84 -5.51
N THR A 114 -1.68 3.76 -5.81
CA THR A 114 -1.52 2.48 -5.12
C THR A 114 -0.14 1.86 -5.32
N GLN A 115 0.42 1.92 -6.52
CA GLN A 115 1.78 1.42 -6.76
C GLN A 115 2.84 2.23 -6.01
N LYS A 116 2.71 3.55 -5.96
CA LYS A 116 3.61 4.41 -5.18
C LYS A 116 3.56 4.03 -3.70
N PHE A 117 2.36 3.88 -3.15
CA PHE A 117 2.17 3.40 -1.79
C PHE A 117 2.91 2.07 -1.52
N PHE A 118 2.76 1.07 -2.39
CA PHE A 118 3.47 -0.22 -2.20
C PHE A 118 5.00 -0.11 -2.29
N ILE A 119 5.51 0.77 -3.15
CA ILE A 119 6.96 1.04 -3.23
C ILE A 119 7.46 1.66 -1.92
N GLU A 120 6.71 2.62 -1.38
CA GLU A 120 7.02 3.28 -0.11
C GLU A 120 6.94 2.31 1.07
N CYS A 121 5.90 1.45 1.12
CA CYS A 121 5.79 0.36 2.09
C CYS A 121 7.00 -0.57 2.03
N THR A 122 7.38 -0.99 0.82
CA THR A 122 8.52 -1.90 0.62
C THR A 122 9.83 -1.26 1.12
N SER A 123 10.07 0.01 0.77
CA SER A 123 11.24 0.76 1.22
C SER A 123 11.28 0.89 2.75
N PHE A 124 10.13 1.20 3.36
CA PHE A 124 9.99 1.28 4.81
C PHE A 124 10.29 -0.07 5.49
N LYS A 125 9.73 -1.18 4.97
CA LYS A 125 9.93 -2.53 5.49
C LYS A 125 11.41 -2.94 5.46
N ILE A 126 12.10 -2.65 4.36
CA ILE A 126 13.55 -2.92 4.25
C ILE A 126 14.32 -2.20 5.36
N GLN A 127 14.06 -0.91 5.58
CA GLN A 127 14.74 -0.13 6.63
C GLN A 127 14.42 -0.65 8.03
N LEU A 128 13.15 -0.96 8.28
CA LEU A 128 12.69 -1.53 9.54
C LEU A 128 13.41 -2.86 9.83
N PHE A 129 13.43 -3.78 8.88
CA PHE A 129 14.03 -5.10 9.06
C PHE A 129 15.53 -5.05 9.31
N GLN A 130 16.26 -4.25 8.52
CA GLN A 130 17.69 -4.04 8.73
C GLN A 130 17.99 -3.48 10.12
N TYR A 131 17.15 -2.54 10.59
CA TYR A 131 17.29 -2.01 11.93
C TYR A 131 17.00 -3.07 12.99
N LEU A 132 15.89 -3.79 12.89
CA LEU A 132 15.51 -4.83 13.84
C LEU A 132 16.60 -5.90 13.97
N GLU A 133 17.12 -6.40 12.85
CA GLU A 133 18.22 -7.37 12.83
C GLU A 133 19.44 -6.89 13.65
N SER A 134 19.79 -5.60 13.55
CA SER A 134 20.91 -5.04 14.30
C SER A 134 20.67 -5.01 15.82
N VAL A 135 19.42 -4.87 16.25
CA VAL A 135 19.05 -4.62 17.67
C VAL A 135 18.43 -5.83 18.37
N LEU A 136 18.06 -6.90 17.66
CA LEU A 136 17.56 -8.14 18.25
C LEU A 136 18.59 -8.78 19.19
N LYS A 137 18.13 -9.31 20.33
CA LYS A 137 18.95 -10.19 21.17
C LYS A 137 19.28 -11.45 20.37
N GLY A 138 20.56 -11.78 20.29
CA GLY A 138 21.02 -13.08 19.78
C GLY A 138 20.88 -14.15 20.86
#